data_AF-A0A2A5EMK7-F1
#
_entry.id   AF-A0A2A5EMK7-F1
#
_cell.length_a   1.000
_cell.length_b   1.000
_cell.length_c   1.000
_cell.angle_alpha   90.00
_cell.angle_beta   90.00
_cell.angle_gamma   90.00
#
_symmetry.space_group_name_H-M   'P 1'
#
loop_
_entity.id
_entity.type
_entity.pdbx_description
1 polymer ?
#
loop_
_entity_poly.entity_id
_entity_poly.type
_entity_poly.pdbx_seq_one_letter_code
_entity_poly.pdbx_strand_id
1 'polypeptide(L)'
;MAKTLSFLDKSFWITESDENPKHVACLQLLAIPKGAKSTEYVPQLFQEIRSYARATSPFNCAVKTVLGYPVGFAPVKKLNMDYHVQIHRVADVTNREALDAFVARLHASRLDPDKPLWQYHFIFDDNSE
;
A
#
# COMPACT_ATOMS: atom_id res chain seq x y z
N MET A 1 -21.16 -9.06 5.27
CA MET A 1 -22.11 -8.07 4.69
C MET A 1 -21.31 -6.86 4.25
N ALA A 2 -21.63 -6.28 3.09
CA ALA A 2 -21.01 -5.06 2.59
C ALA A 2 -21.29 -3.91 3.56
N LYS A 3 -20.25 -3.32 4.15
CA LYS A 3 -20.41 -2.15 5.04
C LYS A 3 -20.68 -0.93 4.17
N THR A 4 -21.73 -0.18 4.50
CA THR A 4 -22.05 1.08 3.83
C THR A 4 -20.98 2.12 4.15
N LEU A 5 -20.61 2.91 3.14
CA LEU A 5 -19.67 4.01 3.29
C LEU A 5 -20.34 5.18 3.99
N SER A 6 -19.63 5.82 4.93
CA SER A 6 -20.10 7.06 5.52
C SER A 6 -20.14 8.18 4.47
N PHE A 7 -20.82 9.29 4.78
CA PHE A 7 -20.80 10.46 3.90
C PHE A 7 -19.38 10.98 3.67
N LEU A 8 -18.54 10.96 4.71
CA LEU A 8 -17.15 11.41 4.63
C LEU A 8 -16.30 10.48 3.75
N ASP A 9 -16.47 9.16 3.87
CA ASP A 9 -15.73 8.22 3.01
C ASP A 9 -16.08 8.41 1.52
N LYS A 10 -17.36 8.69 1.24
CA LYS A 10 -17.83 8.98 -0.12
C LYS A 10 -17.27 10.28 -0.67
N SER A 11 -17.08 11.31 0.17
CA SER A 11 -16.55 12.59 -0.32
C SER A 11 -15.10 12.47 -0.80
N PHE A 12 -14.28 11.65 -0.15
CA PHE A 12 -12.93 11.32 -0.64
C PHE A 12 -12.98 10.69 -2.02
N TRP A 13 -13.84 9.70 -2.24
CA TRP A 13 -13.98 9.06 -3.56
C TRP A 13 -14.46 10.04 -4.64
N ILE A 14 -15.49 10.83 -4.35
CA ILE A 14 -16.13 11.73 -5.34
C ILE A 14 -15.21 12.89 -5.73
N THR A 15 -14.34 13.33 -4.82
CA THR A 15 -13.46 14.49 -5.04
C THR A 15 -12.03 14.12 -5.41
N GLU A 16 -11.75 12.84 -5.61
CA GLU A 16 -10.43 12.38 -6.06
C GLU A 16 -10.21 12.65 -7.55
N SER A 17 -9.02 13.12 -7.89
CA SER A 17 -8.54 13.26 -9.28
C SER A 17 -7.08 12.81 -9.37
N ASP A 18 -6.56 12.70 -10.59
CA ASP A 18 -5.17 12.30 -10.84
C ASP A 18 -4.17 13.33 -10.27
N GLU A 19 -4.56 14.61 -10.24
CA GLU A 19 -3.80 15.71 -9.64
C GLU A 19 -3.97 15.80 -8.12
N ASN A 20 -4.98 15.14 -7.56
CA ASN A 20 -5.31 15.19 -6.14
C ASN A 20 -5.78 13.83 -5.59
N PRO A 21 -4.86 12.84 -5.48
CA PRO A 21 -5.14 11.56 -4.86
C PRO A 21 -5.64 11.75 -3.42
N LYS A 22 -6.58 10.91 -2.98
CA LYS A 22 -7.23 11.03 -1.65
C LYS A 22 -6.88 9.89 -0.70
N HIS A 23 -5.72 9.27 -0.89
CA HIS A 23 -5.18 8.27 0.03
C HIS A 23 -4.24 8.89 1.05
N VAL A 24 -4.05 8.19 2.16
CA VAL A 24 -3.10 8.54 3.21
C VAL A 24 -2.02 7.48 3.27
N ALA A 25 -0.82 7.88 3.68
CA ALA A 25 0.30 6.96 3.83
C ALA A 25 1.09 7.25 5.12
N CYS A 26 1.87 6.26 5.54
CA CYS A 26 2.81 6.35 6.63
C CYS A 26 4.16 5.81 6.16
N LEU A 27 5.25 6.53 6.43
CA LEU A 27 6.61 6.02 6.29
C LEU A 27 7.05 5.47 7.65
N GLN A 28 7.37 4.18 7.69
CA GLN A 28 7.87 3.50 8.88
C GLN A 28 9.35 3.18 8.69
N LEU A 29 10.21 3.77 9.52
CA LEU A 29 11.62 3.43 9.59
C LEU A 29 11.83 2.40 10.69
N LEU A 30 12.38 1.25 10.31
CA LEU A 30 12.57 0.10 11.20
C LEU A 30 14.03 -0.34 11.13
N ALA A 31 14.55 -0.85 12.26
CA ALA A 31 15.87 -1.46 12.31
C ALA A 31 15.80 -2.94 11.92
N ILE A 32 16.84 -3.44 11.27
CA ILE A 32 16.97 -4.86 10.96
C ILE A 32 17.20 -5.63 12.29
N PRO A 33 16.61 -6.83 12.46
CA PRO A 33 16.86 -7.61 13.67
C PRO A 33 18.34 -7.98 13.80
N LYS A 34 18.85 -7.94 15.05
CA LYS A 34 20.25 -8.25 15.35
C LYS A 34 20.67 -9.60 14.75
N GLY A 35 21.70 -9.59 13.91
CA GLY A 35 22.28 -10.78 13.28
C GLY A 35 21.61 -11.20 11.97
N ALA A 36 20.57 -10.49 11.52
CA ALA A 36 20.04 -10.64 10.17
C ALA A 36 20.84 -9.77 9.19
N LYS A 37 20.91 -10.20 7.93
CA LYS A 37 21.53 -9.41 6.85
C LYS A 37 20.45 -8.67 6.07
N SER A 38 20.59 -7.37 5.87
CA SER A 38 19.59 -6.58 5.12
C SER A 38 19.34 -7.13 3.70
N THR A 39 20.40 -7.60 3.02
CA THR A 39 20.34 -8.20 1.68
C THR A 39 19.44 -9.44 1.57
N GLU A 40 19.17 -10.11 2.69
CA GLU A 40 18.38 -11.34 2.75
C GLU A 40 17.06 -11.12 3.48
N TYR A 41 17.07 -10.39 4.60
CA TYR A 41 15.94 -10.24 5.51
C TYR A 41 14.73 -9.58 4.85
N VAL A 42 14.90 -8.41 4.24
CA VAL A 42 13.78 -7.68 3.63
C VAL A 42 13.19 -8.44 2.42
N PRO A 43 14.01 -8.98 1.49
CA PRO A 43 13.49 -9.81 0.41
C PRO A 43 12.73 -11.06 0.91
N GLN A 44 13.21 -11.73 1.95
CA GLN A 44 12.52 -12.89 2.52
C GLN A 44 11.19 -12.49 3.16
N LEU A 45 11.16 -11.41 3.94
CA LEU A 45 9.95 -10.88 4.56
C LEU A 45 8.91 -10.45 3.50
N PHE A 46 9.37 -9.84 2.41
CA PHE A 46 8.54 -9.52 1.25
C PHE A 46 7.91 -10.77 0.64
N GLN A 47 8.70 -11.83 0.41
CA GLN A 47 8.17 -13.09 -0.15
C GLN A 47 7.17 -13.76 0.79
N GLU A 48 7.45 -13.74 2.10
CA GLU A 48 6.52 -14.25 3.10
C GLU A 48 5.19 -13.49 3.05
N ILE A 49 5.22 -12.16 3.12
CA ILE A 49 4.00 -11.34 3.14
C ILE A 49 3.23 -11.46 1.82
N ARG A 50 3.93 -11.52 0.68
CA ARG A 50 3.32 -11.72 -0.64
C ARG A 50 2.64 -13.09 -0.78
N SER A 51 3.06 -14.10 -0.01
CA SER A 51 2.47 -15.44 -0.06
C SER A 51 1.05 -15.52 0.52
N TYR A 52 0.64 -14.57 1.37
CA TYR A 52 -0.69 -14.57 1.97
C TYR A 52 -1.77 -14.22 0.94
N ALA A 53 -2.74 -15.13 0.72
CA ALA A 53 -3.83 -14.93 -0.24
C ALA A 53 -5.12 -14.34 0.37
N ARG A 54 -5.14 -14.12 1.69
CA ARG A 54 -6.33 -13.71 2.44
C ARG A 54 -5.98 -12.55 3.37
N ALA A 55 -6.85 -11.54 3.41
CA ALA A 55 -6.86 -10.53 4.46
C ALA A 55 -8.25 -10.44 5.09
N THR A 56 -8.36 -9.63 6.12
CA THR A 56 -9.62 -9.32 6.80
C THR A 56 -10.12 -7.94 6.41
N SER A 57 -11.38 -7.65 6.72
CA SER A 57 -11.94 -6.31 6.50
C SER A 57 -11.17 -5.28 7.33
N PRO A 58 -10.83 -4.10 6.77
CA PRO A 58 -11.22 -3.59 5.45
C PRO A 58 -10.28 -3.96 4.30
N PHE A 59 -9.12 -4.57 4.55
CA PHE A 59 -8.07 -4.82 3.55
C PHE A 59 -8.45 -5.85 2.47
N ASN A 60 -9.49 -6.64 2.69
CA ASN A 60 -10.06 -7.53 1.67
C ASN A 60 -11.25 -6.93 0.91
N CYS A 61 -11.52 -5.63 1.03
CA CYS A 61 -12.68 -4.98 0.42
C CYS A 61 -12.29 -3.98 -0.67
N ALA A 62 -12.96 -4.06 -1.82
CA ALA A 62 -12.94 -3.02 -2.85
C ALA A 62 -14.16 -2.11 -2.73
N VAL A 63 -14.08 -0.89 -3.26
CA VAL A 63 -15.23 0.02 -3.32
C VAL A 63 -16.18 -0.45 -4.42
N LYS A 64 -17.42 -0.75 -4.04
CA LYS A 64 -18.49 -1.03 -5.00
C LYS A 64 -19.09 0.30 -5.46
N THR A 65 -19.12 0.51 -6.76
CA THR A 65 -19.78 1.67 -7.38
C THR A 65 -21.02 1.27 -8.17
N VAL A 66 -21.95 2.21 -8.33
CA VAL A 66 -23.11 2.12 -9.24
C VAL A 66 -23.15 3.43 -10.00
N LEU A 67 -23.02 3.39 -11.33
CA LEU A 67 -22.90 4.59 -12.18
C LEU A 67 -21.82 5.57 -11.68
N GLY A 68 -20.69 5.05 -11.21
CA GLY A 68 -19.57 5.83 -10.65
C GLY A 68 -19.75 6.28 -9.19
N TYR A 69 -20.97 6.19 -8.63
CA TYR A 69 -21.23 6.58 -7.24
C TYR A 69 -20.85 5.44 -6.26
N PRO A 70 -20.08 5.73 -5.18
CA PRO A 70 -19.64 4.73 -4.22
C PRO A 70 -20.77 4.32 -3.26
N VAL A 71 -21.18 3.05 -3.29
CA VAL A 71 -22.33 2.55 -2.52
C VAL A 71 -21.95 1.73 -1.28
N GLY A 72 -20.73 1.20 -1.22
CA GLY A 72 -20.29 0.37 -0.09
C GLY A 72 -19.00 -0.40 -0.38
N PHE A 73 -18.57 -1.20 0.58
CA PHE A 73 -17.45 -2.12 0.43
C PHE A 73 -17.90 -3.52 0.02
N ALA A 74 -17.24 -4.11 -0.98
CA ALA A 74 -17.46 -5.49 -1.38
C ALA A 74 -16.19 -6.32 -1.16
N PRO A 75 -16.25 -7.45 -0.42
CA PRO A 75 -15.10 -8.34 -0.28
C PRO A 75 -14.67 -8.91 -1.62
N VAL A 76 -13.36 -8.96 -1.87
CA VAL A 76 -12.79 -9.64 -3.03
C VAL A 76 -12.51 -11.10 -2.70
N LYS A 77 -12.69 -12.00 -3.68
CA LYS A 77 -12.48 -13.45 -3.50
C LYS A 77 -11.00 -13.80 -3.28
N LYS A 78 -10.11 -13.09 -3.96
CA LYS A 78 -8.66 -13.28 -3.90
C LYS A 78 -7.98 -11.92 -4.01
N LEU A 79 -6.98 -11.69 -3.16
CA LEU A 79 -6.15 -10.49 -3.24
C LEU A 79 -5.12 -10.63 -4.37
N ASN A 80 -4.86 -9.53 -5.06
CA ASN A 80 -3.73 -9.42 -5.97
C ASN A 80 -2.51 -8.92 -5.19
N MET A 81 -1.79 -9.83 -4.56
CA MET A 81 -0.62 -9.47 -3.74
C MET A 81 0.52 -8.85 -4.56
N ASP A 82 0.58 -9.14 -5.87
CA ASP A 82 1.54 -8.53 -6.78
C ASP A 82 1.27 -7.04 -7.00
N TYR A 83 0.03 -6.59 -6.75
CA TYR A 83 -0.33 -5.18 -6.76
C TYR A 83 -0.17 -4.54 -5.37
N HIS A 84 -0.66 -5.23 -4.32
CA HIS A 84 -0.70 -4.66 -2.98
C HIS A 84 0.66 -4.64 -2.28
N VAL A 85 1.57 -5.56 -2.60
CA VAL A 85 2.87 -5.66 -1.94
C VAL A 85 3.96 -5.44 -2.98
N GLN A 86 4.73 -4.38 -2.80
CA GLN A 86 5.83 -4.01 -3.67
C GLN A 86 7.14 -4.03 -2.88
N ILE A 87 8.25 -4.23 -3.59
CA ILE A 87 9.59 -4.14 -3.03
C ILE A 87 10.45 -3.21 -3.89
N HIS A 88 11.21 -2.36 -3.22
CA HIS A 88 12.06 -1.36 -3.84
C HIS A 88 13.43 -1.39 -3.18
N ARG A 89 14.48 -1.49 -4.01
CA ARG A 89 15.85 -1.37 -3.56
C ARG A 89 16.33 0.05 -3.87
N VAL A 90 16.81 0.76 -2.85
CA VAL A 90 17.39 2.09 -2.97
C VAL A 90 18.89 2.03 -2.67
N ALA A 91 19.60 3.13 -2.97
CA ALA A 91 21.05 3.19 -2.74
C ALA A 91 21.41 3.25 -1.24
N ASP A 92 20.63 4.02 -0.48
CA ASP A 92 20.84 4.28 0.95
C ASP A 92 19.51 4.74 1.57
N VAL A 93 18.98 3.98 2.53
CA VAL A 93 17.73 4.31 3.25
C VAL A 93 17.93 5.39 4.32
N THR A 94 19.17 5.67 4.72
CA THR A 94 19.51 6.70 5.70
C THR A 94 19.61 8.09 5.06
N ASN A 95 19.81 8.15 3.74
CA ASN A 95 19.74 9.39 2.98
C ASN A 95 18.29 9.89 2.91
N ARG A 96 17.94 10.76 3.87
CA ARG A 96 16.58 11.23 4.07
C ARG A 96 16.01 11.99 2.87
N GLU A 97 16.82 12.83 2.22
CA GLU A 97 16.37 13.62 1.07
C GLU A 97 16.00 12.72 -0.11
N ALA A 98 16.87 11.75 -0.43
CA ALA A 98 16.61 10.79 -1.50
C ALA A 98 15.40 9.90 -1.18
N LEU A 99 15.28 9.44 0.08
CA LEU A 99 14.17 8.60 0.52
C LEU A 99 12.84 9.36 0.47
N ASP A 100 12.79 10.59 1.00
CA ASP A 100 11.57 11.42 0.98
C ASP A 100 11.14 11.73 -0.45
N ALA A 101 12.08 12.04 -1.35
CA ALA A 101 11.78 12.25 -2.76
C ALA A 101 11.24 10.98 -3.44
N PHE A 102 11.76 9.80 -3.07
CA PHE A 102 11.27 8.52 -3.56
C PHE A 102 9.84 8.23 -3.06
N VAL A 103 9.60 8.39 -1.76
CA VAL A 103 8.29 8.19 -1.14
C VAL A 103 7.26 9.19 -1.69
N ALA A 104 7.64 10.44 -1.95
CA ALA A 104 6.78 11.44 -2.57
C ALA A 104 6.29 10.99 -3.96
N ARG A 105 7.16 10.38 -4.79
CA ARG A 105 6.77 9.83 -6.09
C ARG A 105 5.78 8.66 -5.96
N LEU A 106 6.00 7.77 -4.99
CA LEU A 106 5.06 6.68 -4.72
C LEU A 106 3.70 7.23 -4.27
N HIS A 107 3.70 8.23 -3.38
CA HIS A 107 2.48 8.80 -2.82
C HIS A 107 1.70 9.68 -3.81
N ALA A 108 2.35 10.22 -4.84
CA ALA A 108 1.70 11.03 -5.87
C ALA A 108 0.76 10.24 -6.79
N SER A 109 0.91 8.91 -6.87
CA SER A 109 0.08 8.08 -7.75
C SER A 109 -1.24 7.71 -7.08
N ARG A 110 -2.34 7.70 -7.84
CA ARG A 110 -3.61 7.16 -7.35
C ARG A 110 -3.55 5.65 -7.20
N LEU A 111 -4.33 5.14 -6.24
CA LEU A 111 -4.61 3.72 -6.13
C LEU A 111 -5.59 3.28 -7.22
N ASP A 112 -5.53 2.01 -7.57
CA ASP A 112 -6.39 1.42 -8.58
C ASP A 112 -7.80 1.21 -8.01
N PRO A 113 -8.83 1.88 -8.57
CA PRO A 113 -10.18 1.86 -8.02
C PRO A 113 -10.87 0.49 -8.08
N ASP A 114 -10.38 -0.42 -8.93
CA ASP A 114 -10.96 -1.77 -9.08
C ASP A 114 -10.41 -2.78 -8.06
N LYS A 115 -9.48 -2.34 -7.20
CA LYS A 115 -8.82 -3.16 -6.19
C LYS A 115 -9.12 -2.63 -4.77
N PRO A 116 -8.88 -3.43 -3.72
CA PRO A 116 -8.81 -2.89 -2.36
C PRO A 116 -7.82 -1.72 -2.28
N LEU A 117 -8.24 -0.58 -1.74
CA LEU A 117 -7.48 0.67 -1.81
C LEU A 117 -6.36 0.73 -0.77
N TRP A 118 -5.35 -0.12 -0.93
CA TRP A 118 -4.13 -0.08 -0.12
C TRP A 118 -2.94 -0.68 -0.88
N GLN A 119 -1.75 -0.23 -0.52
CA GLN A 119 -0.49 -0.84 -0.89
C GLN A 119 0.47 -0.84 0.31
N TYR A 120 1.42 -1.75 0.30
CA TYR A 120 2.51 -1.88 1.25
C TYR A 120 3.82 -1.99 0.48
N HIS A 121 4.74 -1.06 0.72
CA HIS A 121 5.99 -0.95 -0.02
C HIS A 121 7.15 -1.25 0.92
N PHE A 122 7.87 -2.32 0.66
CA PHE A 122 9.18 -2.56 1.26
C PHE A 122 10.21 -1.68 0.55
N ILE A 123 10.98 -0.93 1.33
CA ILE A 123 12.06 -0.09 0.84
C ILE A 123 13.30 -0.48 1.63
N PHE A 124 14.35 -0.91 0.94
CA PHE A 124 15.57 -1.38 1.59
C PHE A 124 16.81 -1.02 0.78
N ASP A 125 17.96 -1.08 1.43
CA ASP A 125 19.27 -1.09 0.79
C ASP A 125 20.07 -2.32 1.25
N ASP A 126 21.25 -2.49 0.67
CA ASP A 126 22.12 -3.63 0.98
C ASP A 126 23.11 -3.35 2.12
N ASN A 127 23.19 -2.10 2.58
CA ASN A 127 24.26 -1.61 3.44
C ASN A 127 23.79 -1.40 4.89
N SER A 128 22.49 -1.41 5.14
CA SER A 128 21.91 -1.27 6.48
C SER A 128 22.15 -2.52 7.32
N GLU A 129 22.41 -2.30 8.61
CA GLU A 129 22.60 -3.35 9.64
C GLU A 129 21.42 -3.46 10.60
#